data_AF-A0AAE1FXN8-F1
#
_entry.id   AF-A0AAE1FXN8-F1
#
_cell.length_a   1.000
_cell.length_b   1.000
_cell.length_c   1.000
_cell.angle_alpha   90.00
_cell.angle_beta   90.00
_cell.angle_gamma   90.00
#
_symmetry.space_group_name_H-M   'P 1'
#
loop_
_entity.id
_entity.type
_entity.pdbx_description
1 polymer ?
#
loop_
_entity_poly.entity_id
_entity_poly.type
_entity_poly.pdbx_seq_one_letter_code
_entity_poly.pdbx_strand_id
1 'polypeptide(L)' 'DEINKSYRRLAALVHPDKCKAPGAEEAFKALTQARNNLLKLSTETTV' A
#
# COMPACT_ATOMS: atom_id res chain seq x y z
N ASP A 1 -12.18 -6.56 4.14
CA ASP A 1 -10.88 -7.05 3.61
C ASP A 1 -10.43 -6.51 2.26
N GLU A 2 -11.16 -5.59 1.61
CA GLU A 2 -10.72 -5.10 0.28
C GLU A 2 -9.35 -4.41 0.31
N ILE A 3 -9.04 -3.67 1.38
CA ILE A 3 -7.72 -3.03 1.56
C ILE A 3 -6.60 -4.08 1.60
N ASN A 4 -6.78 -5.19 2.34
CA ASN A 4 -5.78 -6.27 2.39
C ASN A 4 -5.64 -6.98 1.04
N LYS A 5 -6.74 -7.19 0.33
CA LYS A 5 -6.76 -7.85 -0.98
C LYS A 5 -6.04 -7.00 -2.05
N SER A 6 -6.29 -5.70 -2.06
CA SER A 6 -5.60 -4.73 -2.90
C SER A 6 -4.13 -4.60 -2.52
N TYR A 7 -3.82 -4.54 -1.22
CA TYR A 7 -2.44 -4.49 -0.72
C TYR A 7 -1.62 -5.71 -1.14
N ARG A 8 -2.16 -6.94 -1.06
CA ARG A 8 -1.44 -8.15 -1.51
C ARG A 8 -1.13 -8.13 -3.01
N ARG A 9 -2.07 -7.71 -3.85
CA ARG A 9 -1.86 -7.62 -5.30
C ARG A 9 -0.82 -6.58 -5.65
N LEU A 10 -0.90 -5.42 -5.03
CA LEU A 10 0.03 -4.32 -5.28
C LEU A 10 1.43 -4.64 -4.72
N ALA A 11 1.53 -5.20 -3.51
CA ALA A 11 2.79 -5.65 -2.92
C ALA A 11 3.52 -6.70 -3.77
N ALA A 12 2.77 -7.60 -4.44
CA ALA A 12 3.37 -8.57 -5.37
C ALA A 12 3.94 -7.93 -6.65
N LEU A 13 3.42 -6.77 -7.07
CA LEU A 13 3.88 -6.02 -8.23
C LEU A 13 5.13 -5.17 -7.93
N VAL A 14 5.20 -4.61 -6.72
CA VAL A 14 6.34 -3.77 -6.28
C VAL A 14 7.37 -4.55 -5.45
N HIS A 15 7.25 -5.88 -5.39
CA HIS A 15 8.18 -6.70 -4.62
C HIS A 15 9.58 -6.62 -5.25
N PRO A 16 10.63 -6.24 -4.51
CA PRO A 16 11.98 -6.02 -5.05
C PRO A 16 12.61 -7.28 -5.65
N ASP A 17 12.15 -8.47 -5.23
CA ASP A 17 12.58 -9.76 -5.78
C ASP A 17 12.10 -9.99 -7.23
N LYS A 18 10.89 -9.53 -7.56
CA LYS A 18 10.29 -9.67 -8.90
C LYS A 18 10.46 -8.43 -9.76
N CYS A 19 10.63 -7.26 -9.14
CA CYS A 19 10.72 -5.97 -9.81
C CYS A 19 11.99 -5.25 -9.34
N LYS A 20 13.10 -5.43 -10.07
CA LYS A 20 14.35 -4.67 -9.90
C LYS A 20 14.26 -3.26 -10.53
N ALA A 21 13.05 -2.70 -10.58
CA ALA A 21 12.82 -1.38 -11.13
C ALA A 21 13.32 -0.32 -10.14
N PRO A 22 14.07 0.71 -10.60
CA PRO A 22 14.40 1.85 -9.76
C PRO A 22 13.09 2.53 -9.33
N GLY A 23 12.77 2.50 -8.03
CA GLY A 23 11.52 3.02 -7.46
C GLY A 23 10.56 1.98 -6.86
N ALA A 24 10.89 0.68 -6.92
CA ALA A 24 10.09 -0.35 -6.23
C ALA A 24 9.97 -0.11 -4.72
N GLU A 25 11.04 0.42 -4.11
CA GLU A 25 11.07 0.77 -2.69
C GLU A 25 10.12 1.93 -2.33
N GLU A 26 10.09 2.97 -3.16
CA GLU A 26 9.16 4.11 -3.00
C GLU A 26 7.70 3.68 -3.18
N ALA A 27 7.43 2.84 -4.18
CA ALA A 27 6.10 2.34 -4.43
C ALA A 27 5.58 1.47 -3.27
N PHE A 28 6.43 0.65 -2.66
CA PHE A 28 6.09 -0.14 -1.46
C PHE A 28 5.80 0.75 -0.24
N LYS A 29 6.58 1.83 -0.07
CA LYS A 29 6.39 2.82 1.00
C LYS A 29 5.08 3.58 0.84
N ALA A 30 4.76 4.03 -0.38
CA ALA A 30 3.51 4.70 -0.71
C ALA A 30 2.29 3.79 -0.50
N LEU A 31 2.40 2.50 -0.88
CA LEU A 31 1.37 1.49 -0.61
C LEU A 31 1.07 1.30 0.87
N THR A 32 2.13 1.25 1.67
CA THR A 32 2.03 1.09 3.13
C THR A 32 1.39 2.33 3.75
N GLN A 33 1.78 3.53 3.30
CA GLN A 33 1.15 4.78 3.72
C GLN A 33 -0.32 4.87 3.30
N ALA A 34 -0.65 4.55 2.05
CA ALA A 34 -2.02 4.59 1.55
C ALA A 34 -2.94 3.65 2.33
N ARG A 35 -2.48 2.42 2.63
CA ARG A 35 -3.20 1.50 3.50
C ARG A 35 -3.46 2.11 4.88
N ASN A 36 -2.42 2.68 5.49
CA ASN A 36 -2.51 3.24 6.84
C ASN A 36 -3.41 4.49 6.89
N ASN A 37 -3.36 5.31 5.84
CA ASN A 37 -4.25 6.47 5.69
C ASN A 37 -5.70 6.04 5.47
N LEU A 38 -5.99 5.03 4.65
CA LEU A 38 -7.37 4.53 4.46
C LEU A 38 -7.96 3.97 5.78
N LEU A 39 -7.12 3.31 6.59
CA LEU A 39 -7.50 2.84 7.92
C LEU A 39 -7.77 4.02 8.89
N LYS A 40 -6.95 5.08 8.84
CA LYS A 40 -7.13 6.30 9.65
C LYS A 40 -8.32 7.16 9.20
N LEU A 41 -8.54 7.33 7.90
CA LEU A 41 -9.61 8.18 7.37
C LEU A 41 -10.99 7.67 7.79
N SER A 42 -11.12 6.34 7.90
CA SER A 42 -12.33 5.70 8.42
C SER A 42 -12.64 6.06 9.87
N THR A 43 -11.65 6.57 10.63
CA THR A 43 -11.83 7.02 12.02
C THR A 43 -11.97 8.54 12.18
N GLU A 44 -11.67 9.34 11.14
CA GLU A 44 -11.55 10.81 11.24
C GLU A 44 -12.68 11.57 10.53
N THR A 45 -13.80 10.91 10.23
CA THR A 45 -15.01 11.58 9.65
C THR A 45 -16.10 11.87 10.70
N THR A 46 -15.81 11.72 12.00
CA THR A 46 -16.79 11.94 13.08
C THR A 46 -16.56 13.23 13.89
N VAL A 47 -15.96 14.27 13.30
CA VAL A 47 -15.89 15.61 13.94
C VAL A 47 -16.62 16.66 13.13
#